data_AF-A0A4R5LZV7-F1
#
_entry.id   AF-A0A4R5LZV7-F1
#
_cell.length_a   1.000
_cell.length_b   1.000
_cell.length_c   1.000
_cell.angle_alpha   90.00
_cell.angle_beta   90.00
_cell.angle_gamma   90.00
#
_symmetry.space_group_name_H-M   'P 1'
#
loop_
_entity.id
_entity.type
_entity.pdbx_description
1 polymer ?
#
loop_
_entity_poly.entity_id
_entity_poly.type
_entity_poly.pdbx_seq_one_letter_code
_entity_poly.pdbx_strand_id
1 'polypeptide(L)'
;MHVTLDLKRAEDVARALDLIADADALIEGFRPGVMERLGLGPAVCRARRPALVYGRMTGWGQTGPLAHTAGHDINYIAISGALHAVGTAGGDPVVPLNLVGDFGGGGMVLAFGVIAALLRARTSGEGCVVDAAMTDGAAMLMSMMYGFRAAGHWCDARGTNLLDGGAPFYRTYRCADGGWIAVGCIEPQFYAAFMKGIGADDLLELPQRDKAHWPLIAGRIEQAVAMRTRDEWIALFEGSDACVSPVLGLAEAPHHPHNVARGAFAQERGAWLPQCAPRFSAFD
;
A
#
# COMPACT_ATOMS: atom_id res chain seq x y z
N MET A 1 -14.76 -16.75 17.52
CA MET A 1 -15.40 -18.08 17.32
C MET A 1 -15.19 -18.45 15.86
N HIS A 2 -14.72 -19.67 15.57
CA HIS A 2 -14.58 -20.16 14.18
C HIS A 2 -15.58 -21.28 13.95
N VAL A 3 -16.25 -21.28 12.81
CA VAL A 3 -17.20 -22.32 12.39
C VAL A 3 -16.72 -22.88 11.05
N THR A 4 -16.81 -24.19 10.88
CA THR A 4 -16.46 -24.88 9.63
C THR A 4 -17.74 -25.43 9.01
N LEU A 5 -17.95 -25.14 7.73
CA LEU A 5 -19.09 -25.59 6.93
C LEU A 5 -18.58 -26.14 5.59
N ASP A 6 -19.15 -27.26 5.14
CA ASP A 6 -18.96 -27.75 3.78
C ASP A 6 -20.09 -27.22 2.89
N LEU A 7 -19.82 -26.11 2.20
CA LEU A 7 -20.81 -25.42 1.36
C LEU A 7 -21.27 -26.22 0.13
N LYS A 8 -20.80 -27.46 -0.07
CA LYS A 8 -21.36 -28.40 -1.04
C LYS A 8 -22.55 -29.20 -0.50
N ARG A 9 -22.76 -29.21 0.82
CA ARG A 9 -23.89 -29.88 1.48
C ARG A 9 -25.04 -28.89 1.66
N ALA A 10 -26.24 -29.27 1.22
CA ALA A 10 -27.42 -28.40 1.30
C ALA A 10 -27.75 -27.93 2.72
N GLU A 11 -27.54 -28.80 3.73
CA GLU A 11 -27.73 -28.46 5.14
C GLU A 11 -26.75 -27.40 5.64
N ASP A 12 -25.49 -27.42 5.19
CA ASP A 12 -24.49 -26.44 5.59
C ASP A 12 -24.67 -25.11 4.85
N VAL A 13 -25.20 -25.14 3.62
CA VAL A 13 -25.69 -23.93 2.92
C VAL A 13 -26.85 -23.31 3.68
N ALA A 14 -27.82 -24.10 4.16
CA ALA A 14 -28.92 -23.60 4.98
C ALA A 14 -28.40 -22.97 6.28
N ARG A 15 -27.46 -23.63 6.98
CA ARG A 15 -26.81 -23.08 8.18
C ARG A 15 -26.04 -21.79 7.89
N ALA A 16 -25.35 -21.69 6.75
CA ALA A 16 -24.68 -20.46 6.34
C ALA A 16 -25.70 -19.32 6.12
N LEU A 17 -26.83 -19.59 5.49
CA LEU A 17 -27.90 -18.61 5.30
C LEU A 17 -28.52 -18.16 6.63
N ASP A 18 -28.66 -19.05 7.61
CA ASP A 18 -29.12 -18.68 8.95
C ASP A 18 -28.12 -17.74 9.65
N LEU A 19 -26.81 -18.00 9.53
CA LEU A 19 -25.77 -17.09 10.03
C LEU A 19 -25.80 -15.73 9.32
N ILE A 20 -26.05 -15.72 8.01
CA ILE A 20 -26.14 -14.50 7.20
C ILE A 20 -27.38 -13.67 7.57
N ALA A 21 -28.48 -14.30 7.99
CA ALA A 21 -29.70 -13.60 8.39
C ALA A 21 -29.49 -12.63 9.55
N ASP A 22 -28.53 -12.93 10.43
CA ASP A 22 -28.15 -12.10 11.58
C ASP A 22 -26.88 -11.25 11.34
N ALA A 23 -26.25 -11.37 10.16
CA ALA A 23 -25.04 -10.64 9.83
C ALA A 23 -25.34 -9.25 9.25
N ASP A 24 -24.46 -8.30 9.55
CA ASP A 24 -24.48 -6.97 8.91
C ASP A 24 -23.74 -6.98 7.56
N ALA A 25 -22.70 -7.79 7.45
CA ALA A 25 -21.91 -7.94 6.23
C ALA A 25 -21.46 -9.38 5.99
N LEU A 26 -21.32 -9.73 4.71
CA LEU A 26 -20.69 -10.96 4.22
C LEU A 26 -19.53 -10.57 3.31
N ILE A 27 -18.37 -11.19 3.47
CA ILE A 27 -17.21 -11.00 2.59
C ILE A 27 -16.87 -12.34 1.94
N GLU A 28 -16.67 -12.33 0.62
CA GLU A 28 -16.25 -13.50 -0.14
C GLU A 28 -15.20 -13.13 -1.20
N GLY A 29 -14.28 -14.06 -1.47
CA GLY A 29 -13.16 -13.87 -2.40
C GLY A 29 -13.09 -14.92 -3.51
N PHE A 30 -14.22 -15.55 -3.84
CA PHE A 30 -14.28 -16.56 -4.90
C PHE A 30 -14.39 -15.91 -6.28
N ARG A 31 -14.16 -16.72 -7.32
CA ARG A 31 -14.42 -16.28 -8.70
C ARG A 31 -15.90 -15.91 -8.89
N PRO A 32 -16.21 -14.94 -9.77
CA PRO A 32 -17.58 -14.60 -10.12
C PRO A 32 -18.42 -15.84 -10.48
N GLY A 33 -19.64 -15.91 -9.94
CA GLY A 33 -20.57 -17.03 -10.14
C GLY A 33 -20.40 -18.21 -9.19
N VAL A 34 -19.34 -18.28 -8.37
CA VAL A 34 -19.16 -19.39 -7.41
C VAL A 34 -20.23 -19.36 -6.32
N MET A 35 -20.41 -18.21 -5.65
CA MET A 35 -21.38 -18.08 -4.56
C MET A 35 -22.82 -18.28 -5.05
N GLU A 36 -23.11 -17.85 -6.28
CA GLU A 36 -24.38 -18.13 -6.96
C GLU A 36 -24.62 -19.62 -7.14
N ARG A 37 -23.63 -20.40 -7.61
CA ARG A 37 -23.74 -21.86 -7.73
C ARG A 37 -23.88 -22.57 -6.39
N LEU A 38 -23.30 -22.01 -5.32
CA LEU A 38 -23.43 -22.54 -3.96
C LEU A 38 -24.77 -22.18 -3.29
N GLY A 39 -25.63 -21.39 -3.94
CA GLY A 39 -26.91 -20.94 -3.35
C GLY A 39 -26.74 -19.82 -2.32
N LEU A 40 -25.57 -19.16 -2.29
CA LEU A 40 -25.22 -18.06 -1.39
C LEU A 40 -24.99 -16.75 -2.14
N GLY A 41 -25.47 -16.64 -3.38
CA GLY A 41 -25.34 -15.42 -4.18
C GLY A 41 -26.09 -14.23 -3.58
N PRO A 42 -25.77 -12.99 -4.02
CA PRO A 42 -26.33 -11.77 -3.44
C PRO A 42 -27.86 -11.72 -3.36
N ALA A 43 -28.56 -12.19 -4.40
CA ALA A 43 -30.02 -12.18 -4.42
C ALA A 43 -30.63 -13.09 -3.33
N VAL A 44 -30.05 -14.28 -3.12
CA VAL A 44 -30.51 -15.23 -2.10
C VAL A 44 -30.26 -14.66 -0.70
N CYS A 45 -29.06 -14.12 -0.48
CA CYS A 45 -28.69 -13.53 0.80
C CYS A 45 -29.54 -12.28 1.12
N ARG A 46 -29.78 -11.40 0.14
CA ARG A 46 -30.65 -10.23 0.30
C ARG A 46 -32.09 -10.60 0.65
N ALA A 47 -32.63 -11.68 0.07
CA ALA A 47 -33.97 -12.16 0.40
C ALA A 47 -34.10 -12.59 1.88
N ARG A 48 -32.99 -13.01 2.50
CA ARG A 48 -32.93 -13.33 3.94
C ARG A 48 -32.69 -12.09 4.80
N ARG A 49 -31.82 -11.19 4.36
CA ARG A 49 -31.41 -9.97 5.08
C ARG A 49 -31.32 -8.78 4.10
N PRO A 50 -32.40 -7.98 3.95
CA PRO A 50 -32.39 -6.82 3.04
C PRO A 50 -31.30 -5.78 3.35
N ALA A 51 -30.94 -5.62 4.63
CA ALA A 51 -29.90 -4.71 5.09
C ALA A 51 -28.46 -5.23 4.89
N LEU A 52 -28.27 -6.44 4.35
CA LEU A 52 -26.95 -7.07 4.24
C LEU A 52 -26.03 -6.32 3.27
N VAL A 53 -24.82 -6.01 3.73
CA VAL A 53 -23.72 -5.57 2.86
C VAL A 53 -22.94 -6.78 2.35
N TYR A 54 -22.97 -7.01 1.04
CA TYR A 54 -22.34 -8.16 0.40
C TYR A 54 -21.04 -7.73 -0.28
N GLY A 55 -19.90 -7.91 0.38
CA GLY A 55 -18.56 -7.61 -0.13
C GLY A 55 -17.98 -8.72 -0.99
N ARG A 56 -17.62 -8.40 -2.23
CA ARG A 56 -16.94 -9.31 -3.18
C ARG A 56 -15.52 -8.81 -3.43
N MET A 57 -14.54 -9.64 -3.12
CA MET A 57 -13.12 -9.35 -3.33
C MET A 57 -12.60 -10.17 -4.51
N THR A 58 -12.27 -9.53 -5.63
CA THR A 58 -11.68 -10.24 -6.76
C THR A 58 -10.52 -9.47 -7.37
N GLY A 59 -9.69 -10.14 -8.16
CA GLY A 59 -8.65 -9.46 -8.92
C GLY A 59 -9.19 -8.57 -10.04
N TRP A 60 -10.12 -9.12 -10.82
CA TRP A 60 -10.58 -8.56 -12.10
C TRP A 60 -11.96 -7.90 -12.07
N GLY A 61 -12.69 -7.98 -10.95
CA GLY A 61 -14.08 -7.53 -10.84
C GLY A 61 -15.10 -8.62 -11.23
N GLN A 62 -16.40 -8.34 -11.01
CA GLN A 62 -17.47 -9.28 -11.35
C GLN A 62 -17.78 -9.37 -12.85
N THR A 63 -17.32 -8.40 -13.65
CA THR A 63 -17.62 -8.30 -15.09
C THR A 63 -16.39 -7.93 -15.90
N GLY A 64 -16.50 -8.02 -17.23
CA GLY A 64 -15.42 -7.73 -18.16
C GLY A 64 -14.71 -8.98 -18.67
N PRO A 65 -13.81 -8.82 -19.67
CA PRO A 65 -13.23 -9.95 -20.40
C PRO A 65 -12.34 -10.85 -19.54
N LEU A 66 -11.81 -10.33 -18.42
CA LEU A 66 -10.92 -11.07 -17.51
C LEU A 66 -11.62 -11.61 -16.26
N ALA A 67 -12.91 -11.34 -16.05
CA ALA A 67 -13.62 -11.65 -14.79
C ALA A 67 -13.52 -13.14 -14.37
N HIS A 68 -13.43 -14.06 -15.34
CA HIS A 68 -13.31 -15.50 -15.08
C HIS A 68 -11.88 -16.05 -15.20
N THR A 69 -10.91 -15.19 -15.51
CA THR A 69 -9.50 -15.53 -15.70
C THR A 69 -8.78 -15.64 -14.35
N ALA A 70 -7.84 -16.58 -14.24
CA ALA A 70 -6.98 -16.68 -13.07
C ALA A 70 -5.99 -15.51 -13.00
N GLY A 71 -5.51 -15.18 -11.82
CA GLY A 71 -4.45 -14.20 -11.63
C GLY A 71 -4.03 -14.13 -10.17
N HIS A 72 -2.98 -13.37 -9.92
CA HIS A 72 -2.51 -12.95 -8.62
C HIS A 72 -2.17 -11.45 -8.67
N ASP A 73 -1.83 -10.86 -7.53
CA ASP A 73 -1.48 -9.43 -7.38
C ASP A 73 -0.74 -8.86 -8.59
N ILE A 74 0.40 -9.47 -8.96
CA ILE A 74 1.26 -9.03 -10.07
C ILE A 74 0.50 -8.86 -11.40
N ASN A 75 -0.48 -9.71 -11.69
CA ASN A 75 -1.29 -9.63 -12.92
C ASN A 75 -2.24 -8.44 -12.87
N TYR A 76 -2.84 -8.16 -11.71
CA TYR A 76 -3.81 -7.08 -11.53
C TYR A 76 -3.11 -5.72 -11.61
N ILE A 77 -1.97 -5.58 -10.92
CA ILE A 77 -1.20 -4.33 -10.93
C ILE A 77 -0.50 -4.10 -12.28
N ALA A 78 -0.24 -5.14 -13.07
CA ALA A 78 0.35 -5.01 -14.41
C ALA A 78 -0.53 -4.21 -15.38
N ILE A 79 -1.86 -4.37 -15.32
CA ILE A 79 -2.76 -3.64 -16.23
C ILE A 79 -3.17 -2.26 -15.71
N SER A 80 -2.92 -1.98 -14.43
CA SER A 80 -3.17 -0.67 -13.81
C SER A 80 -2.10 0.39 -14.11
N GLY A 81 -0.96 -0.02 -14.70
CA GLY A 81 0.24 0.81 -14.86
C GLY A 81 1.13 0.87 -13.61
N ALA A 82 0.66 0.43 -12.44
CA ALA A 82 1.42 0.47 -11.19
C ALA A 82 2.71 -0.36 -11.26
N LEU A 83 2.67 -1.59 -11.80
CA LEU A 83 3.87 -2.43 -11.89
C LEU A 83 4.96 -1.78 -12.76
N HIS A 84 4.56 -1.20 -13.91
CA HIS A 84 5.50 -0.55 -14.82
C HIS A 84 6.23 0.63 -14.18
N ALA A 85 5.58 1.34 -13.26
CA ALA A 85 6.12 2.51 -12.59
C ALA A 85 7.15 2.19 -11.49
N VAL A 86 7.25 0.93 -11.03
CA VAL A 86 8.10 0.54 -9.90
C VAL A 86 9.40 -0.12 -10.38
N GLY A 87 10.53 0.40 -9.91
CA GLY A 87 11.88 -0.15 -10.16
C GLY A 87 12.86 0.94 -10.63
N THR A 88 14.07 0.53 -10.99
CA THR A 88 15.14 1.46 -11.36
C THR A 88 15.07 1.88 -12.82
N ALA A 89 15.66 3.03 -13.15
CA ALA A 89 15.83 3.47 -14.53
C ALA A 89 16.59 2.42 -15.36
N GLY A 90 16.03 2.07 -16.52
CA GLY A 90 16.61 1.09 -17.44
C GLY A 90 16.60 -0.38 -16.96
N GLY A 91 16.15 -0.67 -15.74
CA GLY A 91 16.01 -2.03 -15.21
C GLY A 91 14.62 -2.62 -15.46
N ASP A 92 14.39 -3.86 -15.06
CA ASP A 92 13.05 -4.49 -15.14
C ASP A 92 12.05 -3.87 -14.14
N PRO A 93 10.73 -3.94 -14.40
CA PRO A 93 9.72 -3.68 -13.38
C PRO A 93 9.93 -4.56 -12.14
N VAL A 94 9.86 -3.98 -10.94
CA VAL A 94 10.04 -4.69 -9.67
C VAL A 94 8.69 -4.87 -8.99
N VAL A 95 8.40 -6.11 -8.57
CA VAL A 95 7.15 -6.45 -7.88
C VAL A 95 7.21 -5.88 -6.45
N PRO A 96 6.32 -4.94 -6.07
CA PRO A 96 6.31 -4.32 -4.74
C PRO A 96 5.63 -5.22 -3.70
N LEU A 97 6.11 -6.48 -3.58
CA LEU A 97 5.40 -7.57 -2.90
C LEU A 97 3.96 -7.64 -3.44
N ASN A 98 2.99 -8.00 -2.60
CA ASN A 98 1.56 -7.89 -2.89
C ASN A 98 0.90 -6.70 -2.15
N LEU A 99 1.68 -5.65 -1.86
CA LEU A 99 1.21 -4.49 -1.10
C LEU A 99 0.22 -3.62 -1.88
N VAL A 100 0.35 -3.58 -3.21
CA VAL A 100 -0.42 -2.67 -4.06
C VAL A 100 -1.76 -3.27 -4.48
N GLY A 101 -1.79 -4.51 -4.96
CA GLY A 101 -3.02 -5.16 -5.43
C GLY A 101 -3.81 -5.77 -4.29
N ASP A 102 -3.28 -6.81 -3.64
CA ASP A 102 -4.01 -7.59 -2.62
C ASP A 102 -4.43 -6.73 -1.42
N PHE A 103 -3.53 -5.85 -0.95
CA PHE A 103 -3.73 -5.06 0.25
C PHE A 103 -4.28 -3.66 -0.04
N GLY A 104 -3.45 -2.76 -0.56
CA GLY A 104 -3.81 -1.35 -0.73
C GLY A 104 -5.00 -1.13 -1.69
N GLY A 105 -4.95 -1.75 -2.87
CA GLY A 105 -5.99 -1.68 -3.90
C GLY A 105 -7.11 -2.71 -3.73
N GLY A 106 -6.91 -3.71 -2.88
CA GLY A 106 -7.86 -4.80 -2.65
C GLY A 106 -8.53 -4.68 -1.30
N GLY A 107 -7.94 -5.35 -0.30
CA GLY A 107 -8.51 -5.47 1.05
C GLY A 107 -8.91 -4.12 1.68
N MET A 108 -8.08 -3.08 1.53
CA MET A 108 -8.39 -1.75 2.06
C MET A 108 -9.56 -1.07 1.34
N VAL A 109 -9.65 -1.21 0.01
CA VAL A 109 -10.76 -0.67 -0.79
C VAL A 109 -12.07 -1.37 -0.44
N LEU A 110 -12.05 -2.69 -0.28
CA LEU A 110 -13.22 -3.43 0.19
C LEU A 110 -13.62 -3.04 1.60
N ALA A 111 -12.68 -2.96 2.54
CA ALA A 111 -12.99 -2.58 3.91
C ALA A 111 -13.67 -1.20 3.96
N PHE A 112 -13.14 -0.22 3.20
CA PHE A 112 -13.75 1.10 3.06
C PHE A 112 -15.16 1.01 2.43
N GLY A 113 -15.31 0.27 1.33
CA GLY A 113 -16.60 0.09 0.65
C GLY A 113 -17.65 -0.58 1.53
N VAL A 114 -17.28 -1.61 2.29
CA VAL A 114 -18.16 -2.30 3.24
C VAL A 114 -18.58 -1.36 4.37
N ILE A 115 -17.65 -0.63 4.98
CA ILE A 115 -17.98 0.33 6.05
C ILE A 115 -18.91 1.43 5.53
N ALA A 116 -18.63 2.00 4.35
CA ALA A 116 -19.48 3.01 3.73
C ALA A 116 -20.89 2.46 3.43
N ALA A 117 -20.98 1.25 2.90
CA ALA A 117 -22.26 0.59 2.66
C ALA A 117 -23.01 0.26 3.95
N LEU A 118 -22.31 -0.11 5.03
CA LEU A 118 -22.91 -0.36 6.35
C LEU A 118 -23.49 0.93 6.94
N LEU A 119 -22.78 2.05 6.83
CA LEU A 119 -23.29 3.36 7.27
C LEU A 119 -24.58 3.74 6.52
N ARG A 120 -24.64 3.49 5.22
CA ARG A 120 -25.86 3.70 4.42
C ARG A 120 -26.98 2.74 4.83
N ALA A 121 -26.67 1.44 4.97
CA ALA A 121 -27.65 0.42 5.32
C ALA A 121 -28.30 0.67 6.69
N ARG A 122 -27.56 1.23 7.65
CA ARG A 122 -28.09 1.63 8.97
C ARG A 122 -29.18 2.69 8.91
N THR A 123 -29.16 3.56 7.90
CA THR A 123 -30.17 4.63 7.76
C THR A 123 -31.26 4.26 6.77
N SER A 124 -30.94 3.52 5.70
CA SER A 124 -31.91 3.13 4.67
C SER A 124 -32.65 1.83 4.97
N GLY A 125 -32.10 0.95 5.80
CA GLY A 125 -32.56 -0.43 5.96
C GLY A 125 -32.21 -1.35 4.77
N GLU A 126 -31.54 -0.83 3.75
CA GLU A 126 -31.20 -1.54 2.51
C GLU A 126 -29.68 -1.57 2.30
N GLY A 127 -29.13 -2.78 2.24
CA GLY A 127 -27.73 -3.04 1.94
C GLY A 127 -27.41 -2.93 0.45
N CYS A 128 -26.23 -3.40 0.05
CA CYS A 128 -25.86 -3.56 -1.36
C CYS A 128 -24.72 -4.55 -1.54
N VAL A 129 -24.43 -4.85 -2.81
CA VAL A 129 -23.18 -5.49 -3.21
C VAL A 129 -22.08 -4.44 -3.29
N VAL A 130 -20.93 -4.72 -2.70
CA VAL A 130 -19.68 -3.99 -2.88
C VAL A 130 -18.79 -4.86 -3.76
N ASP A 131 -18.61 -4.48 -5.02
CA ASP A 131 -17.66 -5.12 -5.93
C ASP A 131 -16.31 -4.41 -5.83
N ALA A 132 -15.33 -5.05 -5.20
CA ALA A 132 -13.98 -4.54 -5.05
C ALA A 132 -13.02 -5.36 -5.92
N ALA A 133 -12.59 -4.75 -7.03
CA ALA A 133 -11.60 -5.31 -7.94
C ALA A 133 -10.21 -4.76 -7.63
N MET A 134 -9.22 -5.63 -7.43
CA MET A 134 -7.83 -5.21 -7.16
C MET A 134 -7.24 -4.39 -8.32
N THR A 135 -7.62 -4.68 -9.56
CA THR A 135 -7.20 -3.86 -10.72
C THR A 135 -7.71 -2.43 -10.64
N ASP A 136 -8.95 -2.22 -10.20
CA ASP A 136 -9.55 -0.89 -10.10
C ASP A 136 -8.93 -0.13 -8.92
N GLY A 137 -8.77 -0.79 -7.78
CA GLY A 137 -8.15 -0.18 -6.62
C GLY A 137 -6.67 0.13 -6.81
N ALA A 138 -5.91 -0.73 -7.51
CA ALA A 138 -4.53 -0.44 -7.88
C ALA A 138 -4.44 0.79 -8.81
N ALA A 139 -5.33 0.90 -9.79
CA ALA A 139 -5.42 2.09 -10.64
C ALA A 139 -5.84 3.34 -9.85
N MET A 140 -6.78 3.21 -8.93
CA MET A 140 -7.20 4.27 -8.01
C MET A 140 -6.02 4.77 -7.16
N LEU A 141 -5.18 3.88 -6.63
CA LEU A 141 -3.98 4.27 -5.89
C LEU A 141 -2.95 5.02 -6.75
N MET A 142 -2.97 4.80 -8.06
CA MET A 142 -2.13 5.53 -9.02
C MET A 142 -2.66 6.93 -9.39
N SER A 143 -3.80 7.38 -8.82
CA SER A 143 -4.45 8.63 -9.22
C SER A 143 -3.53 9.86 -9.22
N MET A 144 -2.64 9.98 -8.23
CA MET A 144 -1.67 11.09 -8.17
C MET A 144 -0.70 11.07 -9.35
N MET A 145 -0.18 9.89 -9.71
CA MET A 145 0.75 9.72 -10.84
C MET A 145 0.06 9.98 -12.17
N TYR A 146 -1.18 9.52 -12.35
CA TYR A 146 -2.00 9.89 -13.52
C TYR A 146 -2.26 11.40 -13.58
N GLY A 147 -2.49 12.05 -12.44
CA GLY A 147 -2.61 13.51 -12.34
C GLY A 147 -1.32 14.24 -12.74
N PHE A 148 -0.16 13.82 -12.23
CA PHE A 148 1.14 14.38 -12.63
C PHE A 148 1.45 14.16 -14.10
N ARG A 149 1.09 12.99 -14.65
CA ARG A 149 1.25 12.70 -16.07
C ARG A 149 0.42 13.64 -16.93
N ALA A 150 -0.84 13.86 -16.56
CA ALA A 150 -1.71 14.81 -17.24
C ALA A 150 -1.19 16.26 -17.19
N ALA A 151 -0.54 16.64 -16.08
CA ALA A 151 0.09 17.94 -15.90
C ALA A 151 1.51 18.07 -16.53
N GLY A 152 2.05 17.01 -17.14
CA GLY A 152 3.41 17.01 -17.70
C GLY A 152 4.54 16.93 -16.66
N HIS A 153 4.22 16.62 -15.41
CA HIS A 153 5.18 16.45 -14.30
C HIS A 153 5.62 14.99 -14.08
N TRP A 154 5.07 14.05 -14.85
CA TRP A 154 5.45 12.64 -14.85
C TRP A 154 5.78 12.13 -16.25
N CYS A 155 6.83 11.34 -16.37
CA CYS A 155 7.24 10.64 -17.57
C CYS A 155 7.03 9.13 -17.40
N ASP A 156 6.60 8.44 -18.47
CA ASP A 156 6.45 6.97 -18.45
C ASP A 156 7.80 6.23 -18.38
N ALA A 157 8.94 6.93 -18.40
CA ALA A 157 10.24 6.33 -18.10
C ALA A 157 10.38 6.10 -16.58
N ARG A 158 10.34 4.82 -16.17
CA ARG A 158 10.55 4.36 -14.79
C ARG A 158 11.90 4.84 -14.22
N GLY A 159 11.90 5.22 -12.94
CA GLY A 159 13.10 5.65 -12.21
C GLY A 159 13.64 7.01 -12.65
N THR A 160 12.82 7.86 -13.29
CA THR A 160 13.23 9.18 -13.79
C THR A 160 12.36 10.32 -13.26
N ASN A 161 11.47 10.02 -12.31
CA ASN A 161 10.49 10.94 -11.77
C ASN A 161 10.85 11.38 -10.34
N LEU A 162 10.05 12.29 -9.80
CA LEU A 162 10.24 12.84 -8.46
C LEU A 162 10.11 11.77 -7.36
N LEU A 163 9.20 10.80 -7.52
CA LEU A 163 8.78 9.89 -6.44
C LEU A 163 9.05 8.40 -6.72
N ASP A 164 9.81 8.08 -7.79
CA ASP A 164 10.14 6.70 -8.18
C ASP A 164 11.62 6.34 -7.98
N GLY A 165 12.37 7.18 -7.25
CA GLY A 165 13.80 7.02 -7.02
C GLY A 165 14.70 7.74 -8.03
N GLY A 166 14.13 8.42 -9.03
CA GLY A 166 14.89 9.23 -9.99
C GLY A 166 15.50 10.50 -9.38
N ALA A 167 14.79 11.16 -8.46
CA ALA A 167 15.28 12.37 -7.79
C ALA A 167 16.35 12.04 -6.73
N PRO A 168 17.50 12.74 -6.71
CA PRO A 168 18.56 12.50 -5.71
C PRO A 168 18.11 12.75 -4.25
N PHE A 169 17.10 13.59 -4.05
CA PHE A 169 16.57 13.93 -2.73
C PHE A 169 15.31 13.14 -2.38
N TYR A 170 14.98 12.09 -3.16
CA TYR A 170 13.90 11.15 -2.88
C TYR A 170 14.29 9.74 -3.35
N ARG A 171 15.22 9.09 -2.64
CA ARG A 171 15.71 7.72 -2.93
C ARG A 171 16.52 7.15 -1.76
N THR A 172 16.97 5.91 -1.91
CA THR A 172 17.87 5.25 -0.94
C THR A 172 19.34 5.34 -1.34
N TYR A 173 20.21 5.42 -0.33
CA TYR A 173 21.67 5.47 -0.48
C TYR A 173 22.35 4.42 0.39
N ARG A 174 23.37 3.75 -0.17
CA ARG A 174 24.13 2.70 0.52
C ARG A 174 25.23 3.31 1.38
N CYS A 175 25.33 2.86 2.63
CA CYS A 175 26.29 3.32 3.62
C CYS A 175 27.56 2.44 3.63
N ALA A 176 28.58 2.84 4.39
CA ALA A 176 29.88 2.15 4.47
C ALA A 176 29.80 0.71 4.99
N ASP A 177 28.83 0.42 5.85
CA ASP A 177 28.54 -0.89 6.44
C ASP A 177 27.68 -1.79 5.53
N GLY A 178 27.31 -1.30 4.33
CA GLY A 178 26.42 -1.98 3.40
C GLY A 178 24.93 -1.85 3.75
N GLY A 179 24.58 -1.17 4.85
CA GLY A 179 23.23 -0.75 5.17
C GLY A 179 22.75 0.38 4.27
N TRP A 180 21.52 0.85 4.48
CA TRP A 180 20.89 1.87 3.66
C TRP A 180 20.22 2.95 4.51
N ILE A 181 20.29 4.18 4.04
CA ILE A 181 19.41 5.28 4.48
C ILE A 181 18.41 5.61 3.37
N ALA A 182 17.21 6.00 3.77
CA ALA A 182 16.23 6.64 2.91
C ALA A 182 16.34 8.16 3.05
N VAL A 183 16.35 8.87 1.93
CA VAL A 183 16.35 10.33 1.85
C VAL A 183 15.06 10.77 1.17
N GLY A 184 14.33 11.70 1.78
CA GLY A 184 13.04 12.20 1.29
C GLY A 184 12.87 13.71 1.46
N CYS A 185 13.92 14.50 1.25
CA CYS A 185 13.95 15.95 1.46
C CYS A 185 13.48 16.74 0.23
N ILE A 186 12.18 16.70 -0.07
CA ILE A 186 11.58 17.31 -1.27
C ILE A 186 11.56 18.84 -1.20
N GLU A 187 11.32 19.39 -0.01
CA GLU A 187 11.24 20.81 0.25
C GLU A 187 12.65 21.44 0.35
N PRO A 188 12.86 22.66 -0.20
CA PRO A 188 14.20 23.24 -0.30
C PRO A 188 14.95 23.36 1.03
N GLN A 189 14.26 23.68 2.13
CA GLN A 189 14.88 23.84 3.45
C GLN A 189 15.35 22.49 4.04
N PHE A 190 14.61 21.41 3.79
CA PHE A 190 14.99 20.06 4.22
C PHE A 190 16.15 19.54 3.38
N TYR A 191 16.13 19.84 2.07
CA TYR A 191 17.25 19.55 1.16
C TYR A 191 18.51 20.29 1.59
N ALA A 192 18.42 21.58 1.94
CA ALA A 192 19.54 22.35 2.45
C ALA A 192 20.13 21.77 3.75
N ALA A 193 19.28 21.34 4.69
CA ALA A 193 19.71 20.68 5.91
C ALA A 193 20.47 19.36 5.61
N PHE A 194 19.95 18.55 4.68
CA PHE A 194 20.59 17.30 4.26
C PHE A 194 21.96 17.54 3.59
N MET A 195 22.02 18.43 2.58
CA MET A 195 23.25 18.72 1.85
C MET A 195 24.34 19.29 2.75
N LYS A 196 23.97 20.18 3.69
CA LYS A 196 24.90 20.68 4.72
C LYS A 196 25.38 19.56 5.63
N GLY A 197 24.50 18.66 6.06
CA GLY A 197 24.87 17.54 6.94
C GLY A 197 25.86 16.57 6.30
N ILE A 198 25.76 16.33 4.99
CA ILE A 198 26.70 15.48 4.25
C ILE A 198 27.94 16.23 3.72
N GLY A 199 28.05 17.54 3.95
CA GLY A 199 29.16 18.38 3.49
C GLY A 199 29.20 18.60 1.98
N ALA A 200 28.03 18.77 1.36
CA ALA A 200 27.84 19.06 -0.07
C ALA A 200 27.03 20.34 -0.29
N ASP A 201 27.19 21.33 0.60
CA ASP A 201 26.48 22.61 0.56
C ASP A 201 26.90 23.49 -0.63
N ASP A 202 28.06 23.22 -1.23
CA ASP A 202 28.50 23.82 -2.50
C ASP A 202 27.52 23.56 -3.66
N LEU A 203 26.76 22.47 -3.61
CA LEU A 203 25.76 22.14 -4.62
C LEU A 203 24.40 22.82 -4.40
N LEU A 204 24.21 23.59 -3.33
CA LEU A 204 22.94 24.28 -3.06
C LEU A 204 22.64 25.42 -4.03
N GLU A 205 23.65 25.93 -4.73
CA GLU A 205 23.46 26.93 -5.80
C GLU A 205 22.83 26.32 -7.06
N LEU A 206 22.91 25.00 -7.23
CA LEU A 206 22.28 24.31 -8.35
C LEU A 206 20.77 24.19 -8.14
N PRO A 207 19.93 24.42 -9.18
CA PRO A 207 18.49 24.26 -9.05
C PRO A 207 18.11 22.80 -8.71
N GLN A 208 17.62 22.57 -7.49
CA GLN A 208 17.25 21.23 -6.97
C GLN A 208 16.40 20.40 -7.95
N ARG A 209 15.42 21.05 -8.61
CA ARG A 209 14.44 20.39 -9.50
C ARG A 209 14.90 20.28 -10.96
N ASP A 210 16.07 20.80 -11.31
CA ASP A 210 16.61 20.67 -12.66
C ASP A 210 17.26 19.29 -12.85
N LYS A 211 16.59 18.44 -13.65
CA LYS A 211 17.01 17.07 -13.92
C LYS A 211 18.37 16.98 -14.59
N ALA A 212 18.84 18.03 -15.27
CA ALA A 212 20.16 18.05 -15.90
C ALA A 212 21.29 17.90 -14.87
N HIS A 213 21.08 18.40 -13.65
CA HIS A 213 22.07 18.34 -12.56
C HIS A 213 21.93 17.09 -11.67
N TRP A 214 20.85 16.32 -11.80
CA TRP A 214 20.59 15.17 -10.94
C TRP A 214 21.70 14.10 -10.94
N PRO A 215 22.33 13.74 -12.08
CA PRO A 215 23.45 12.79 -12.06
C PRO A 215 24.63 13.25 -11.21
N LEU A 216 24.98 14.55 -11.28
CA LEU A 216 26.05 15.14 -10.48
C LEU A 216 25.70 15.12 -8.99
N ILE A 217 24.51 15.61 -8.64
CA ILE A 217 24.02 15.67 -7.25
C ILE A 217 23.95 14.26 -6.65
N ALA A 218 23.38 13.30 -7.39
CA ALA A 218 23.29 11.91 -6.95
C ALA A 218 24.67 11.31 -6.68
N GLY A 219 25.64 11.49 -7.60
CA GLY A 219 27.00 11.00 -7.42
C GLY A 219 27.70 11.60 -6.19
N ARG A 220 27.48 12.89 -5.90
CA ARG A 220 28.01 13.53 -4.69
C ARG A 220 27.37 12.98 -3.42
N ILE A 221 26.05 12.77 -3.41
CA ILE A 221 25.37 12.17 -2.26
C ILE A 221 25.85 10.72 -2.06
N GLU A 222 25.92 9.90 -3.11
CA GLU A 222 26.39 8.51 -3.03
C GLU A 222 27.79 8.43 -2.42
N GLN A 223 28.73 9.23 -2.93
CA GLN A 223 30.09 9.25 -2.41
C GLN A 223 30.16 9.76 -0.98
N ALA A 224 29.31 10.71 -0.56
CA ALA A 224 29.30 11.22 0.81
C ALA A 224 28.74 10.18 1.76
N VAL A 225 27.56 9.63 1.45
CA VAL A 225 26.86 8.64 2.28
C VAL A 225 27.69 7.36 2.45
N ALA A 226 28.47 6.95 1.45
CA ALA A 226 29.34 5.79 1.53
C ALA A 226 30.51 5.94 2.54
N MET A 227 30.73 7.13 3.12
CA MET A 227 31.84 7.39 4.06
C MET A 227 31.54 7.04 5.52
N ARG A 228 30.27 6.82 5.87
CA ARG A 228 29.86 6.48 7.25
C ARG A 228 28.88 5.33 7.25
N THR A 229 28.77 4.65 8.38
CA THR A 229 27.79 3.60 8.62
C THR A 229 26.37 4.17 8.65
N ARG A 230 25.35 3.32 8.50
CA ARG A 230 23.95 3.75 8.55
C ARG A 230 23.64 4.47 9.86
N ASP A 231 24.04 3.88 10.98
CA ASP A 231 23.68 4.38 12.31
C ASP A 231 24.41 5.69 12.65
N GLU A 232 25.63 5.90 12.14
CA GLU A 232 26.33 7.19 12.25
C GLU A 232 25.59 8.31 11.49
N TRP A 233 25.00 8.01 10.32
CA TRP A 233 24.16 8.99 9.62
C TRP A 233 22.88 9.29 10.37
N ILE A 234 22.22 8.27 10.94
CA ILE A 234 21.00 8.49 11.72
C ILE A 234 21.29 9.34 12.95
N ALA A 235 22.39 9.07 13.68
CA ALA A 235 22.81 9.89 14.81
C ALA A 235 23.15 11.32 14.41
N LEU A 236 23.77 11.53 13.24
CA LEU A 236 24.07 12.88 12.73
C LEU A 236 22.80 13.69 12.44
N PHE A 237 21.77 13.05 11.86
CA PHE A 237 20.52 13.71 11.46
C PHE A 237 19.43 13.66 12.52
N GLU A 238 19.69 13.06 13.68
CA GLU A 238 18.71 12.93 14.76
C GLU A 238 18.21 14.31 15.21
N GLY A 239 16.88 14.46 15.30
CA GLY A 239 16.24 15.72 15.67
C GLY A 239 16.28 16.82 14.60
N SER A 240 16.81 16.55 13.41
CA SER A 240 16.82 17.49 12.29
C SER A 240 15.65 17.27 11.32
N ASP A 241 15.34 18.28 10.51
CA ASP A 241 14.36 18.20 9.43
C ASP A 241 14.96 17.73 8.09
N ALA A 242 16.11 17.04 8.10
CA ALA A 242 16.79 16.61 6.87
C ALA A 242 16.09 15.47 6.11
N CYS A 243 14.99 14.93 6.66
CA CYS A 243 14.21 13.81 6.09
C CYS A 243 15.07 12.57 5.79
N VAL A 244 15.94 12.20 6.73
CA VAL A 244 16.78 10.99 6.66
C VAL A 244 16.26 9.94 7.65
N SER A 245 16.17 8.69 7.23
CA SER A 245 15.72 7.58 8.08
C SER A 245 16.45 6.29 7.75
N PRO A 246 16.64 5.36 8.71
CA PRO A 246 17.26 4.07 8.42
C PRO A 246 16.30 3.20 7.62
N VAL A 247 16.82 2.45 6.64
CA VAL A 247 16.08 1.35 6.04
C VAL A 247 16.28 0.12 6.92
N LEU A 248 15.21 -0.29 7.60
CA LEU A 248 15.22 -1.38 8.58
C LEU A 248 14.67 -2.68 7.98
N GLY A 249 15.28 -3.81 8.32
CA GLY A 249 14.71 -5.12 8.08
C GLY A 249 13.55 -5.46 9.04
N LEU A 250 12.81 -6.53 8.75
CA LEU A 250 11.68 -6.99 9.58
C LEU A 250 12.07 -7.32 11.02
N ALA A 251 13.32 -7.74 11.26
CA ALA A 251 13.83 -8.03 12.60
C ALA A 251 14.22 -6.76 13.38
N GLU A 252 14.63 -5.69 12.69
CA GLU A 252 15.05 -4.43 13.31
C GLU A 252 13.87 -3.52 13.61
N ALA A 253 12.88 -3.47 12.71
CA ALA A 253 11.75 -2.54 12.80
C ALA A 253 10.99 -2.57 14.15
N PRO A 254 10.70 -3.73 14.78
CA PRO A 254 10.04 -3.76 16.09
C PRO A 254 10.84 -3.11 17.22
N HIS A 255 12.15 -3.01 17.07
CA HIS A 255 13.06 -2.49 18.10
C HIS A 255 13.41 -1.01 17.91
N HIS A 256 13.00 -0.38 16.79
CA HIS A 256 13.25 1.04 16.58
C HIS A 256 12.57 1.88 17.68
N PRO A 257 13.24 2.87 18.30
CA PRO A 257 12.70 3.61 19.45
C PRO A 257 11.31 4.21 19.21
N HIS A 258 11.06 4.76 18.01
CA HIS A 258 9.74 5.29 17.66
C HIS A 258 8.65 4.20 17.58
N ASN A 259 8.99 3.02 17.06
CA ASN A 259 8.04 1.90 16.94
C ASN A 259 7.72 1.30 18.32
N VAL A 260 8.72 1.22 19.20
CA VAL A 260 8.56 0.82 20.60
C VAL A 260 7.68 1.81 21.36
N ALA A 261 8.02 3.11 21.32
CA ALA A 261 7.27 4.16 22.02
C ALA A 261 5.80 4.21 21.58
N ARG A 262 5.54 3.90 20.31
CA ARG A 262 4.17 3.81 19.80
C ARG A 262 3.52 2.46 20.04
N GLY A 263 4.22 1.39 20.39
CA GLY A 263 3.63 0.04 20.42
C GLY A 263 3.11 -0.39 19.04
N ALA A 264 3.87 -0.10 17.98
CA ALA A 264 3.50 -0.45 16.61
C ALA A 264 3.53 -1.98 16.36
N PHE A 265 4.29 -2.70 17.17
CA PHE A 265 4.43 -4.15 17.16
C PHE A 265 4.19 -4.72 18.56
N ALA A 266 3.70 -5.96 18.64
CA ALA A 266 3.64 -6.72 19.88
C ALA A 266 4.20 -8.14 19.67
N GLN A 267 4.67 -8.75 20.75
CA GLN A 267 5.05 -10.17 20.74
C GLN A 267 3.82 -11.04 21.00
N GLU A 268 3.47 -11.86 20.03
CA GLU A 268 2.38 -12.83 20.12
C GLU A 268 2.89 -14.20 19.68
N ARG A 269 2.69 -15.22 20.52
CA ARG A 269 3.10 -16.61 20.25
C ARG A 269 4.57 -16.75 19.80
N GLY A 270 5.46 -15.92 20.36
CA GLY A 270 6.90 -15.94 20.07
C GLY A 270 7.33 -15.21 18.79
N ALA A 271 6.44 -14.45 18.14
CA ALA A 271 6.75 -13.64 16.95
C ALA A 271 6.35 -12.18 17.15
N TRP A 272 7.09 -11.27 16.51
CA TRP A 272 6.69 -9.86 16.40
C TRP A 272 5.62 -9.72 15.33
N LEU A 273 4.46 -9.18 15.70
CA LEU A 273 3.35 -8.89 14.79
C LEU A 273 2.99 -7.40 14.82
N PRO A 274 2.67 -6.78 13.67
CA PRO A 274 2.17 -5.41 13.64
C PRO A 274 0.80 -5.32 14.33
N GLN A 275 0.60 -4.27 15.12
CA GLN A 275 -0.67 -4.00 15.79
C GLN A 275 -1.67 -3.32 14.84
N CYS A 276 -2.96 -3.43 15.16
CA CYS A 276 -4.02 -2.83 14.34
C CYS A 276 -3.85 -1.31 14.19
N ALA A 277 -4.24 -0.80 13.01
CA ALA A 277 -4.30 0.62 12.69
C ALA A 277 -5.61 0.94 11.94
N PRO A 278 -6.17 2.17 12.05
CA PRO A 278 -5.68 3.30 12.86
C PRO A 278 -5.95 3.10 14.36
N ARG A 279 -5.53 4.07 15.19
CA ARG A 279 -5.81 4.09 16.63
C ARG A 279 -7.06 4.90 16.90
N PHE A 280 -7.84 4.47 17.88
CA PHE A 280 -9.04 5.15 18.33
C PHE A 280 -8.85 5.60 19.77
N SER A 281 -9.11 6.88 20.06
CA SER A 281 -9.28 7.38 21.42
C SER A 281 -10.76 7.73 21.63
N ALA A 282 -11.19 7.72 22.89
CA ALA A 282 -12.40 8.48 23.23
C ALA A 282 -12.12 9.97 23.06
N PHE A 283 -13.18 10.77 22.86
CA PHE A 283 -13.08 12.20 23.13
C PHE A 283 -13.04 12.39 24.66
N ASP A 284 -12.09 13.18 25.15
CA ASP A 284 -12.08 13.67 26.53
C ASP A 284 -13.20 14.71 26.74
#